data_AF-A0AAD6TVK1-F1
#
_entry.id   AF-A0AAD6TVK1-F1
#
_cell.length_a   1.000
_cell.length_b   1.000
_cell.length_c   1.000
_cell.angle_alpha   90.00
_cell.angle_beta   90.00
_cell.angle_gamma   90.00
#
_symmetry.space_group_name_H-M   'P 1'
#
loop_
_entity.id
_entity.type
_entity.pdbx_description
1 polymer ?
#
loop_
_entity_poly.entity_id
_entity_poly.type
_entity_poly.pdbx_seq_one_letter_code
_entity_poly.pdbx_strand_id
1 'polypeptide(L)'
;MSDKAPKPLDLLSYHRPKRIKLSDARIPPLSAESKRQVCLRRLAAYRPPEQKMPYPRSRSAAVLVALFVGRHGDLYVLLNRRSETLRTYAGDTSLPGGKVDVEDRTIEDTARREAFEEIGLPRDRSKVPLLCILEPYLAANQLIVTPVVVLILDNTLRPILNAAEVASLFSHPLASFLSSSPPFPTESELVEVPYHTARDWKYPGPDGVERTSRAHRFLTGREAGGIKPVFGLTAAILIRAATIAHAREPDFEVAAPGSQTGEARIAWAILSNPVFSAAYNAEAIKVNWDVVRRLAGVKDEDSLPQLEPQRDNPPTTGRRRRVKAQL
;
A
#
# COMPACT_ATOMS: atom_id res chain seq x y z
N MET A 1 21.24 17.24 -33.41
CA MET A 1 20.52 15.98 -33.10
C MET A 1 19.45 16.34 -32.08
N SER A 2 18.19 15.97 -32.36
CA SER A 2 17.00 16.47 -31.66
C SER A 2 16.97 16.01 -30.19
N ASP A 3 17.02 16.99 -29.30
CA ASP A 3 16.80 16.86 -27.86
C ASP A 3 15.29 16.67 -27.64
N LYS A 4 14.83 15.42 -27.70
CA LYS A 4 13.45 15.08 -27.37
C LYS A 4 13.33 15.06 -25.86
N ALA A 5 12.56 16.01 -25.32
CA ALA A 5 12.10 15.97 -23.93
C ALA A 5 11.60 14.54 -23.59
N PRO A 6 11.94 14.00 -22.41
CA PRO A 6 11.52 12.67 -22.03
C PRO A 6 9.99 12.59 -22.11
N LYS A 7 9.47 11.64 -22.89
CA LYS A 7 8.03 11.35 -22.91
C LYS A 7 7.60 10.98 -21.48
N PRO A 8 6.43 11.43 -21.00
CA PRO A 8 5.89 10.95 -19.73
C PRO A 8 5.83 9.43 -19.79
N LEU A 9 6.61 8.75 -18.94
CA LEU A 9 6.49 7.31 -18.80
C LEU A 9 5.18 7.06 -18.07
N ASP A 10 4.20 6.53 -18.79
CA ASP A 10 3.02 5.94 -18.16
C ASP A 10 3.46 4.61 -17.53
N LEU A 11 3.89 4.68 -16.27
CA LEU A 11 4.37 3.55 -15.46
C LEU A 11 3.33 2.43 -15.30
N LEU A 12 2.09 2.65 -15.75
CA LEU A 12 0.93 1.79 -15.52
C LEU A 12 0.32 1.25 -16.83
N SER A 13 0.51 1.93 -17.97
CA SER A 13 0.14 1.43 -19.31
C SER A 13 0.85 0.14 -19.73
N TYR A 14 2.03 -0.14 -19.17
CA TYR A 14 2.86 -1.28 -19.61
C TYR A 14 2.73 -2.55 -18.79
N HIS A 15 1.81 -2.64 -17.83
CA HIS A 15 1.64 -3.86 -17.04
C HIS A 15 0.45 -4.72 -17.51
N ARG A 16 0.61 -5.37 -18.68
CA ARG A 16 0.02 -6.71 -18.87
C ARG A 16 1.03 -7.71 -18.32
N PRO A 17 0.95 -8.13 -17.04
CA PRO A 17 1.85 -9.16 -16.54
C PRO A 17 1.74 -10.38 -17.45
N LYS A 18 2.88 -10.86 -17.98
CA LYS A 18 2.90 -12.12 -18.72
C LYS A 18 2.32 -13.17 -17.78
N ARG A 19 1.21 -13.81 -18.19
CA ARG A 19 0.51 -14.82 -17.39
C ARG A 19 1.53 -15.79 -16.81
N ILE A 20 1.58 -15.91 -15.48
CA ILE A 20 2.15 -17.11 -14.90
C ILE A 20 1.19 -18.23 -15.24
N LYS A 21 1.67 -19.16 -16.06
CA LYS A 21 1.04 -20.47 -16.15
C LYS A 21 1.34 -21.18 -14.84
N LEU A 22 0.42 -21.09 -13.88
CA LEU A 22 0.52 -21.78 -12.59
C LEU A 22 0.65 -23.31 -12.75
N SER A 23 0.34 -23.84 -13.94
CA SER A 23 0.61 -25.22 -14.37
C SER A 23 2.09 -25.56 -14.53
N ASP A 24 2.94 -24.56 -14.81
CA ASP A 24 4.34 -24.75 -15.20
C ASP A 24 5.30 -24.49 -14.02
N ALA A 25 4.79 -23.90 -12.93
CA ALA A 25 5.53 -23.74 -11.68
C ALA A 25 5.46 -25.04 -10.87
N ARG A 26 6.60 -25.54 -10.36
CA ARG A 26 6.64 -26.68 -9.42
C ARG A 26 6.04 -26.25 -8.08
N ILE A 27 4.72 -26.33 -7.99
CA ILE A 27 3.97 -26.18 -6.74
C ILE A 27 3.99 -27.56 -6.06
N PRO A 28 4.42 -27.68 -4.78
CA PRO A 28 4.37 -28.95 -4.05
C PRO A 28 2.96 -29.59 -4.08
N PRO A 29 2.83 -30.94 -4.11
CA PRO A 29 1.54 -31.61 -4.24
C PRO A 29 0.61 -31.25 -3.08
N LEU A 30 -0.63 -30.88 -3.43
CA LEU A 30 -1.61 -30.27 -2.53
C LEU A 30 -2.62 -31.30 -2.01
N SER A 31 -3.04 -31.18 -0.76
CA SER A 31 -4.14 -31.97 -0.17
C SER A 31 -5.51 -31.53 -0.73
N ALA A 32 -6.60 -32.21 -0.29
CA ALA A 32 -7.99 -31.81 -0.58
C ALA A 32 -8.31 -30.35 -0.18
N GLU A 33 -7.43 -29.75 0.62
CA GLU A 33 -7.23 -28.32 0.86
C GLU A 33 -6.77 -27.53 -0.39
N SER A 34 -7.10 -28.02 -1.59
CA SER A 34 -6.97 -27.32 -2.88
C SER A 34 -7.84 -26.05 -2.98
N LYS A 35 -8.49 -25.61 -1.88
CA LYS A 35 -8.87 -24.21 -1.65
C LYS A 35 -7.67 -23.25 -1.84
N ARG A 36 -6.44 -23.73 -1.56
CA ARG A 36 -5.17 -23.00 -1.76
C ARG A 36 -4.89 -22.63 -3.22
N GLN A 37 -5.31 -23.46 -4.17
CA GLN A 37 -5.18 -23.14 -5.59
C GLN A 37 -6.20 -22.09 -6.04
N VAL A 38 -7.36 -22.00 -5.37
CA VAL A 38 -8.39 -21.01 -5.70
C VAL A 38 -7.99 -19.60 -5.25
N CYS A 39 -7.40 -19.45 -4.05
CA CYS A 39 -6.95 -18.14 -3.57
C CYS A 39 -5.87 -17.52 -4.47
N LEU A 40 -4.83 -18.30 -4.79
CA LEU A 40 -3.77 -17.84 -5.68
C LEU A 40 -4.28 -17.58 -7.10
N ARG A 41 -5.22 -18.40 -7.61
CA ARG A 41 -5.87 -18.15 -8.91
C ARG A 41 -6.69 -16.87 -8.90
N ARG A 42 -7.42 -16.57 -7.82
CA ARG A 42 -8.19 -15.32 -7.70
C ARG A 42 -7.30 -14.10 -7.69
N LEU A 43 -6.22 -14.12 -6.91
CA LEU A 43 -5.21 -13.06 -6.94
C LEU A 43 -4.59 -12.94 -8.34
N ALA A 44 -4.17 -14.04 -8.96
CA ALA A 44 -3.60 -14.02 -10.32
C ALA A 44 -4.59 -13.54 -11.41
N ALA A 45 -5.88 -13.80 -11.22
CA ALA A 45 -6.96 -13.37 -12.11
C ALA A 45 -7.42 -11.94 -11.83
N TYR A 46 -7.14 -11.38 -10.65
CA TYR A 46 -7.57 -10.05 -10.26
C TYR A 46 -6.99 -8.99 -11.19
N ARG A 47 -7.84 -8.05 -11.58
CA ARG A 47 -7.45 -6.86 -12.34
C ARG A 47 -7.98 -5.64 -11.61
N PRO A 48 -7.12 -4.66 -11.29
CA PRO A 48 -7.59 -3.43 -10.69
C PRO A 48 -8.48 -2.68 -11.71
N PRO A 49 -9.38 -1.81 -11.23
CA PRO A 49 -10.11 -0.89 -12.10
C PRO A 49 -9.16 -0.09 -12.99
N GLU A 50 -9.64 0.32 -14.17
CA GLU A 50 -8.89 1.20 -15.05
C GLU A 50 -8.59 2.53 -14.34
N GLN A 51 -7.33 2.95 -14.43
CA GLN A 51 -6.90 4.23 -13.88
C GLN A 51 -7.35 5.38 -14.77
N LYS A 52 -8.07 6.33 -14.17
CA LYS A 52 -8.69 7.45 -14.89
C LYS A 52 -7.90 8.75 -14.84
N MET A 53 -6.86 8.84 -14.02
CA MET A 53 -6.00 10.01 -13.95
C MET A 53 -4.52 9.62 -13.78
N PRO A 54 -3.57 10.34 -14.40
CA PRO A 54 -2.14 10.03 -14.26
C PRO A 54 -1.64 10.39 -12.87
N TYR A 55 -0.67 9.63 -12.35
CA TYR A 55 -0.04 9.90 -11.06
C TYR A 55 1.41 10.37 -11.26
N PRO A 56 1.83 11.50 -10.67
CA PRO A 56 3.21 11.94 -10.73
C PRO A 56 4.14 10.92 -10.10
N ARG A 57 5.28 10.66 -10.74
CA ARG A 57 6.29 9.71 -10.27
C ARG A 57 6.84 10.12 -8.91
N SER A 58 7.09 11.42 -8.71
CA SER A 58 7.58 11.97 -7.44
C SER A 58 6.60 11.85 -6.28
N ARG A 59 5.33 11.56 -6.58
CA ARG A 59 4.25 11.29 -5.62
C ARG A 59 3.83 9.82 -5.61
N SER A 60 4.52 8.95 -6.34
CA SER A 60 4.18 7.53 -6.44
C SER A 60 5.12 6.69 -5.57
N ALA A 61 4.57 5.63 -5.00
CA ALA A 61 5.28 4.65 -4.20
C ALA A 61 4.71 3.25 -4.43
N ALA A 62 5.48 2.22 -4.13
CA ALA A 62 5.05 0.83 -4.22
C ALA A 62 5.37 0.09 -2.93
N VAL A 63 4.48 -0.83 -2.55
CA VAL A 63 4.71 -1.77 -1.44
C VAL A 63 4.52 -3.19 -1.92
N LEU A 64 5.31 -4.12 -1.38
CA LEU A 64 5.28 -5.51 -1.75
C LEU A 64 4.45 -6.33 -0.74
N VAL A 65 3.30 -6.84 -1.18
CA VAL A 65 2.54 -7.85 -0.45
C VAL A 65 3.14 -9.21 -0.80
N ALA A 66 4.17 -9.60 -0.05
CA ALA A 66 4.89 -10.85 -0.26
C ALA A 66 4.17 -12.01 0.47
N LEU A 67 3.50 -12.86 -0.31
CA LEU A 67 2.73 -13.98 0.19
C LEU A 67 3.53 -15.28 0.13
N PHE A 68 3.29 -16.19 1.07
CA PHE A 68 3.86 -17.54 1.03
C PHE A 68 2.91 -18.57 1.63
N VAL A 69 3.14 -19.82 1.28
CA VAL A 69 2.31 -20.97 1.65
C VAL A 69 2.90 -21.59 2.92
N GLY A 70 2.20 -21.46 4.05
CA GLY A 70 2.61 -22.08 5.32
C GLY A 70 2.55 -23.62 5.32
N ARG A 71 2.97 -24.26 6.41
CA ARG A 71 3.03 -25.73 6.51
C ARG A 71 1.67 -26.45 6.38
N HIS A 72 0.56 -25.79 6.73
CA HIS A 72 -0.77 -26.39 6.75
C HIS A 72 -1.53 -26.11 5.45
N GLY A 73 -2.18 -24.97 5.33
CA GLY A 73 -3.10 -24.72 4.22
C GLY A 73 -3.29 -23.25 3.92
N ASP A 74 -2.65 -22.40 4.71
CA ASP A 74 -2.96 -21.00 4.78
C ASP A 74 -1.93 -20.15 4.05
N LEU A 75 -2.43 -19.05 3.48
CA LEU A 75 -1.61 -18.03 2.88
C LEU A 75 -1.16 -17.08 3.97
N TYR A 76 0.14 -16.84 4.08
CA TYR A 76 0.74 -15.90 5.01
C TYR A 76 1.27 -14.70 4.25
N VAL A 77 1.25 -13.54 4.90
CA VAL A 77 1.94 -12.34 4.41
C VAL A 77 3.19 -12.09 5.26
N LEU A 78 4.28 -11.72 4.60
CA LEU A 78 5.51 -11.27 5.24
C LEU A 78 5.40 -9.78 5.57
N LEU A 79 5.70 -9.42 6.83
CA LEU A 79 5.67 -8.07 7.35
C LEU A 79 7.01 -7.74 8.02
N ASN A 80 7.34 -6.45 8.07
CA ASN A 80 8.53 -5.97 8.75
C ASN A 80 8.15 -5.03 9.91
N ARG A 81 9.00 -5.02 10.95
CA ARG A 81 9.06 -3.93 11.92
C ARG A 81 10.13 -2.97 11.45
N ARG A 82 9.75 -1.73 11.20
CA ARG A 82 10.68 -0.66 10.81
C ARG A 82 11.68 -0.38 11.92
N SER A 83 12.91 -0.03 11.55
CA SER A 83 13.93 0.36 12.51
C SER A 83 13.48 1.54 13.38
N GLU A 84 13.86 1.54 14.65
CA GLU A 84 13.56 2.61 15.59
C GLU A 84 14.31 3.91 15.27
N THR A 85 15.40 3.82 14.51
CA THR A 85 16.23 4.97 14.14
C THR A 85 15.65 5.79 12.97
N LEU A 86 14.56 5.33 12.36
CA LEU A 86 13.93 6.03 11.25
C LEU A 86 13.20 7.28 11.72
N ARG A 87 13.27 8.34 10.91
CA ARG A 87 12.64 9.64 11.25
C ARG A 87 11.12 9.61 11.22
N THR A 88 10.53 8.65 10.53
CA THR A 88 9.07 8.52 10.36
C THR A 88 8.70 7.05 10.44
N TYR A 89 7.58 6.76 11.11
CA TYR A 89 7.05 5.40 11.30
C TYR A 89 8.03 4.46 12.03
N ALA A 90 8.86 4.99 12.94
CA ALA A 90 9.83 4.22 13.71
C ALA A 90 9.14 3.10 14.50
N GLY A 91 9.60 1.85 14.32
CA GLY A 91 9.02 0.68 14.98
C GLY A 91 7.64 0.26 14.48
N ASP A 92 7.09 0.90 13.43
CA ASP A 92 5.79 0.53 12.88
C ASP A 92 5.87 -0.79 12.10
N THR A 93 4.75 -1.51 12.08
CA THR A 93 4.57 -2.69 11.25
C THR A 93 4.17 -2.27 9.84
N SER A 94 4.96 -2.68 8.85
CA SER A 94 4.73 -2.33 7.45
C SER A 94 4.99 -3.47 6.47
N LEU A 95 4.51 -3.26 5.25
CA LEU A 95 4.96 -3.99 4.07
C LEU A 95 6.28 -3.39 3.58
N PRO A 96 7.21 -4.18 3.03
CA PRO A 96 8.39 -3.63 2.38
C PRO A 96 8.01 -2.72 1.22
N GLY A 97 8.68 -1.59 1.07
CA GLY A 97 8.35 -0.65 0.00
C GLY A 97 8.80 0.78 0.23
N GLY A 98 8.65 1.58 -0.82
CA GLY A 98 9.18 2.93 -0.86
C GLY A 98 8.76 3.69 -2.10
N LYS A 99 9.41 4.84 -2.31
CA LYS A 99 9.08 5.75 -3.42
C LYS A 99 9.59 5.19 -4.74
N VAL A 100 8.92 5.57 -5.82
CA VAL A 100 9.42 5.27 -7.16
C VAL A 100 10.72 6.04 -7.39
N ASP A 101 11.78 5.31 -7.77
CA ASP A 101 13.07 5.88 -8.18
C ASP A 101 13.06 6.17 -9.69
N VAL A 102 13.97 7.03 -10.17
CA VAL A 102 14.14 7.39 -11.60
C VAL A 102 14.52 6.20 -12.50
N GLU A 103 15.17 5.17 -11.93
CA GLU A 103 15.57 3.96 -12.65
C GLU A 103 14.45 2.89 -12.72
N ASP A 104 13.40 3.02 -11.90
CA ASP A 104 12.31 2.04 -11.85
C ASP A 104 11.41 2.12 -13.10
N ARG A 105 11.40 1.06 -13.91
CA ARG A 105 10.63 1.03 -15.17
C ARG A 105 9.14 0.77 -14.97
N THR A 106 8.78 0.09 -13.88
CA THR A 106 7.42 -0.28 -13.53
C THR A 106 7.23 -0.22 -12.01
N ILE A 107 5.98 -0.18 -11.56
CA ILE A 107 5.65 -0.21 -10.13
C ILE A 107 6.06 -1.53 -9.46
N GLU A 108 6.08 -2.63 -10.22
CA GLU A 108 6.62 -3.92 -9.79
C GLU A 108 8.13 -3.81 -9.53
N ASP A 109 8.86 -3.12 -10.41
CA ASP A 109 10.30 -2.94 -10.25
C ASP A 109 10.63 -2.13 -8.99
N THR A 110 9.85 -1.08 -8.70
CA THR A 110 9.95 -0.32 -7.43
C THR A 110 9.74 -1.22 -6.22
N ALA A 111 8.62 -1.96 -6.15
CA ALA A 111 8.33 -2.82 -5.00
C ALA A 111 9.40 -3.91 -4.80
N ARG A 112 9.93 -4.47 -5.90
CA ARG A 112 11.00 -5.48 -5.85
C ARG A 112 12.36 -4.89 -5.45
N ARG A 113 12.69 -3.68 -5.90
CA ARG A 113 13.92 -2.99 -5.51
C ARG A 113 13.91 -2.73 -4.00
N GLU A 114 12.85 -2.10 -3.51
CA GLU A 114 12.68 -1.77 -2.08
C GLU A 114 12.70 -3.04 -1.21
N ALA A 115 11.97 -4.09 -1.59
CA ALA A 115 12.01 -5.35 -0.85
C ALA A 115 13.38 -6.05 -0.90
N PHE A 116 14.15 -5.89 -1.97
CA PHE A 116 15.52 -6.39 -2.03
C PHE A 116 16.44 -5.58 -1.10
N GLU A 117 16.33 -4.26 -1.10
CA GLU A 117 17.13 -3.35 -0.27
C GLU A 117 16.82 -3.53 1.23
N GLU A 118 15.55 -3.59 1.61
CA GLU A 118 15.13 -3.67 3.01
C GLU A 118 15.32 -5.06 3.63
N ILE A 119 15.00 -6.12 2.87
CA ILE A 119 14.86 -7.49 3.41
C ILE A 119 15.58 -8.57 2.59
N GLY A 120 16.35 -8.19 1.56
CA GLY A 120 17.10 -9.14 0.73
C GLY A 120 16.23 -10.08 -0.09
N LEU A 121 14.96 -9.73 -0.34
CA LEU A 121 14.05 -10.58 -1.10
C LEU A 121 14.53 -10.66 -2.58
N PRO A 122 14.76 -11.85 -3.14
CA PRO A 122 15.27 -11.99 -4.50
C PRO A 122 14.36 -11.31 -5.53
N ARG A 123 14.99 -10.58 -6.44
CA ARG A 123 14.31 -9.95 -7.59
C ARG A 123 13.96 -10.95 -8.70
N ASP A 124 14.41 -12.19 -8.58
CA ASP A 124 14.14 -13.28 -9.51
C ASP A 124 12.63 -13.59 -9.55
N ARG A 125 12.01 -13.26 -10.68
CA ARG A 125 10.57 -13.46 -10.93
C ARG A 125 10.17 -14.93 -10.98
N SER A 126 11.09 -15.87 -11.18
CA SER A 126 10.81 -17.31 -11.13
C SER A 126 10.63 -17.80 -9.69
N LYS A 127 11.38 -17.23 -8.74
CA LYS A 127 11.31 -17.54 -7.31
C LYS A 127 10.24 -16.75 -6.58
N VAL A 128 10.02 -15.52 -7.01
CA VAL A 128 9.05 -14.58 -6.43
C VAL A 128 8.09 -14.06 -7.52
N PRO A 129 7.26 -14.93 -8.13
CA PRO A 129 6.31 -14.53 -9.16
C PRO A 129 5.33 -13.43 -8.74
N LEU A 130 5.01 -12.54 -9.67
CA LEU A 130 3.93 -11.56 -9.52
C LEU A 130 2.55 -12.21 -9.68
N LEU A 131 1.68 -12.09 -8.69
CA LEU A 131 0.29 -12.51 -8.79
C LEU A 131 -0.56 -11.40 -9.43
N CYS A 132 -0.58 -10.21 -8.83
CA CYS A 132 -1.34 -9.07 -9.32
C CYS A 132 -0.83 -7.75 -8.73
N ILE A 133 -1.38 -6.66 -9.24
CA ILE A 133 -1.24 -5.31 -8.70
C ILE A 133 -2.62 -4.88 -8.22
N LEU A 134 -2.71 -4.34 -7.00
CA LEU A 134 -3.95 -3.83 -6.44
C LEU A 134 -4.18 -2.37 -6.83
N GLU A 135 -5.39 -1.88 -6.61
CA GLU A 135 -5.70 -0.46 -6.74
C GLU A 135 -4.81 0.41 -5.84
N PRO A 136 -4.46 1.64 -6.27
CA PRO A 136 -3.63 2.54 -5.50
C PRO A 136 -4.37 3.11 -4.28
N TYR A 137 -3.60 3.48 -3.27
CA TYR A 137 -4.10 4.09 -2.04
C TYR A 137 -3.40 5.41 -1.78
N LEU A 138 -4.11 6.36 -1.19
CA LEU A 138 -3.52 7.60 -0.70
C LEU A 138 -2.98 7.40 0.72
N ALA A 139 -1.67 7.58 0.90
CA ALA A 139 -1.03 7.64 2.20
C ALA A 139 -1.15 9.04 2.83
N ALA A 140 -1.05 9.14 4.15
CA ALA A 140 -1.15 10.41 4.89
C ALA A 140 -0.12 11.46 4.44
N ASN A 141 1.07 11.01 4.00
CA ASN A 141 2.13 11.86 3.47
C ASN A 141 1.94 12.28 2.00
N GLN A 142 0.72 12.12 1.45
CA GLN A 142 0.37 12.48 0.07
C GLN A 142 1.16 11.70 -0.99
N LEU A 143 1.54 10.45 -0.67
CA LEU A 143 2.01 9.49 -1.65
C LEU A 143 0.87 8.59 -2.11
N ILE A 144 0.88 8.29 -3.41
CA ILE A 144 0.00 7.31 -4.04
C ILE A 144 0.74 5.98 -4.02
N VAL A 145 0.34 5.12 -3.09
CA VAL A 145 0.97 3.83 -2.81
C VAL A 145 0.24 2.73 -3.58
N THR A 146 0.94 2.02 -4.45
CA THR A 146 0.39 0.92 -5.23
C THR A 146 0.89 -0.42 -4.68
N PRO A 147 -0.01 -1.31 -4.18
CA PRO A 147 0.40 -2.62 -3.68
C PRO A 147 0.68 -3.61 -4.80
N VAL A 148 1.83 -4.26 -4.73
CA VAL A 148 2.27 -5.31 -5.67
C VAL A 148 2.25 -6.65 -4.93
N VAL A 149 1.41 -7.59 -5.38
CA VAL A 149 1.23 -8.88 -4.71
C VAL A 149 2.08 -9.94 -5.40
N VAL A 150 2.99 -10.56 -4.65
CA VAL A 150 3.87 -11.62 -5.15
C VAL A 150 3.72 -12.89 -4.32
N LEU A 151 4.10 -14.02 -4.90
CA LEU A 151 4.18 -15.30 -4.21
C LEU A 151 5.64 -15.73 -4.07
N ILE A 152 6.10 -15.94 -2.86
CA ILE A 152 7.39 -16.56 -2.58
C ILE A 152 7.22 -18.08 -2.75
N LEU A 153 7.90 -18.65 -3.74
CA LEU A 153 7.93 -20.10 -3.98
C LEU A 153 9.16 -20.78 -3.35
N ASP A 154 10.22 -20.02 -3.11
CA ASP A 154 11.49 -20.54 -2.58
C ASP A 154 11.45 -20.62 -1.05
N ASN A 155 11.14 -21.80 -0.51
CA ASN A 155 11.13 -22.05 0.94
C ASN A 155 12.54 -22.10 1.56
N THR A 156 13.60 -22.03 0.73
CA THR A 156 14.99 -21.94 1.21
C THR A 156 15.45 -20.50 1.40
N LEU A 157 14.64 -19.53 1.01
CA LEU A 157 14.93 -18.11 1.09
C LEU A 157 15.29 -17.72 2.53
N ARG A 158 16.42 -17.03 2.68
CA ARG A 158 16.90 -16.44 3.93
C ARG A 158 16.95 -14.93 3.73
N PRO A 159 15.96 -14.18 4.23
CA PRO A 159 15.96 -12.73 4.12
C PRO A 159 17.21 -12.13 4.77
N ILE A 160 17.82 -11.14 4.14
CA ILE A 160 18.97 -10.40 4.66
C ILE A 160 18.47 -9.00 4.98
N LEU A 161 18.40 -8.67 6.27
CA LEU A 161 17.79 -7.42 6.70
C LEU A 161 18.80 -6.28 6.63
N ASN A 162 18.39 -5.17 6.04
CA ASN A 162 19.07 -3.90 6.25
C ASN A 162 18.67 -3.35 7.63
N ALA A 163 19.51 -3.57 8.64
CA ALA A 163 19.23 -3.16 10.02
C ALA A 163 18.98 -1.65 10.19
N ALA A 164 19.45 -0.81 9.25
CA ALA A 164 19.17 0.63 9.27
C ALA A 164 17.69 0.95 9.02
N GLU A 165 16.97 0.06 8.34
CA GLU A 165 15.59 0.25 7.89
C GLU A 165 14.61 -0.75 8.51
N VAL A 166 15.06 -1.99 8.75
CA VAL A 166 14.23 -3.09 9.26
C VAL A 166 14.86 -3.69 10.51
N ALA A 167 14.11 -3.66 11.61
CA ALA A 167 14.52 -4.27 12.88
C ALA A 167 14.27 -5.79 12.91
N SER A 168 13.15 -6.24 12.34
CA SER A 168 12.78 -7.66 12.35
C SER A 168 11.75 -7.99 11.27
N LEU A 169 11.73 -9.25 10.85
CA LEU A 169 10.66 -9.82 10.02
C LEU A 169 9.76 -10.74 10.83
N PHE A 170 8.49 -10.76 10.45
CA PHE A 170 7.55 -11.76 10.93
C PHE A 170 6.47 -12.00 9.87
N SER A 171 5.65 -13.02 10.09
CA SER A 171 4.55 -13.35 9.19
C SER A 171 3.23 -13.41 9.93
N HIS A 172 2.16 -13.08 9.23
CA HIS A 172 0.79 -13.16 9.74
C HIS A 172 -0.12 -13.91 8.75
N PRO A 173 -1.09 -14.72 9.20
CA PRO A 173 -2.04 -15.36 8.30
C PRO A 173 -2.84 -14.30 7.54
N LEU A 174 -2.91 -14.39 6.21
CA LEU A 174 -3.65 -13.40 5.41
C LEU A 174 -5.15 -13.40 5.75
N ALA A 175 -5.71 -14.59 6.01
CA ALA A 175 -7.12 -14.75 6.35
C ALA A 175 -7.55 -14.04 7.65
N SER A 176 -6.61 -13.76 8.56
CA SER A 176 -6.93 -13.14 9.85
C SER A 176 -7.22 -11.65 9.75
N PHE A 177 -6.97 -11.01 8.59
CA PHE A 177 -7.40 -9.64 8.31
C PHE A 177 -8.87 -9.56 7.88
N LEU A 178 -9.58 -10.68 7.84
CA LEU A 178 -11.03 -10.75 7.58
C LEU A 178 -11.84 -11.09 8.83
N SER A 179 -11.19 -11.18 9.99
CA SER A 179 -11.88 -11.52 11.24
C SER A 179 -11.56 -10.57 12.37
N SER A 180 -12.53 -10.38 13.25
CA SER A 180 -12.41 -9.64 14.51
C SER A 180 -11.76 -10.48 15.61
N SER A 181 -11.62 -11.78 15.40
CA SER A 181 -11.01 -12.72 16.33
C SER A 181 -9.54 -13.05 15.97
N PRO A 182 -8.67 -13.25 16.97
CA PRO A 182 -7.26 -13.55 16.72
C PRO A 182 -7.08 -14.95 16.11
N PRO A 183 -6.06 -15.15 15.24
CA PRO A 183 -5.70 -16.47 14.71
C PRO A 183 -4.82 -17.28 15.68
N PHE A 184 -4.63 -16.81 16.91
CA PHE A 184 -3.79 -17.41 17.94
C PHE A 184 -4.58 -17.53 19.26
N PRO A 185 -4.24 -18.48 20.15
CA PRO A 185 -4.89 -18.61 21.44
C PRO A 185 -4.76 -17.34 22.27
N THR A 186 -5.83 -16.94 22.95
CA THR A 186 -5.85 -15.82 23.90
C THR A 186 -5.62 -16.38 25.31
N GLU A 187 -4.52 -16.01 25.97
CA GLU A 187 -4.27 -16.37 27.38
C GLU A 187 -4.89 -15.31 28.32
N SER A 188 -5.98 -15.69 29.01
CA SER A 188 -6.56 -15.07 30.22
C SER A 188 -7.26 -13.69 30.13
N GLU A 189 -8.27 -13.55 30.99
CA GLU A 189 -9.35 -12.54 31.08
C GLU A 189 -8.92 -11.17 31.66
N LEU A 190 -7.62 -10.92 31.87
CA LEU A 190 -7.18 -9.82 32.75
C LEU A 190 -6.89 -8.48 32.05
N VAL A 191 -6.80 -8.44 30.72
CA VAL A 191 -6.94 -7.22 29.90
C VAL A 191 -7.44 -7.61 28.51
N GLU A 192 -8.74 -7.43 28.24
CA GLU A 192 -9.33 -7.66 26.91
C GLU A 192 -8.91 -6.54 25.94
N VAL A 193 -7.67 -6.54 25.46
CA VAL A 193 -7.35 -5.75 24.26
C VAL A 193 -7.92 -6.50 23.06
N PRO A 194 -8.96 -5.97 22.39
CA PRO A 194 -9.54 -6.66 21.24
C PRO A 194 -8.49 -6.82 20.13
N TYR A 195 -8.50 -7.99 19.49
CA TYR A 195 -7.63 -8.31 18.36
C TYR A 195 -7.80 -7.28 17.24
N HIS A 196 -9.05 -6.94 16.91
CA HIS A 196 -9.40 -5.95 15.91
C HIS A 196 -10.08 -4.73 16.54
N THR A 197 -9.67 -3.54 16.11
CA THR A 197 -10.43 -2.31 16.34
C THR A 197 -10.45 -1.47 15.07
N ALA A 198 -11.41 -0.56 15.00
CA ALA A 198 -11.47 0.45 13.95
C ALA A 198 -11.64 1.83 14.58
N ARG A 199 -11.06 2.85 13.94
CA ARG A 199 -11.27 4.25 14.29
C ARG A 199 -11.60 5.05 13.05
N ASP A 200 -12.61 5.89 13.19
CA ASP A 200 -13.03 6.79 12.14
C ASP A 200 -12.32 8.12 12.30
N TRP A 201 -11.80 8.65 11.20
CA TRP A 201 -11.13 9.94 11.14
C TRP A 201 -11.78 10.79 10.05
N LYS A 202 -11.96 12.06 10.40
CA LYS A 202 -12.60 13.05 9.58
C LYS A 202 -11.56 13.85 8.80
N TYR A 203 -11.88 14.20 7.56
CA TYR A 203 -11.05 15.05 6.72
C TYR A 203 -11.93 15.99 5.90
N PRO A 204 -11.41 17.18 5.52
CA PRO A 204 -12.15 18.10 4.66
C PRO A 204 -12.38 17.41 3.32
N GLY A 205 -13.65 17.28 2.93
CA GLY A 205 -14.05 16.80 1.62
C GLY A 205 -14.31 17.94 0.63
N PRO A 206 -14.69 17.59 -0.61
CA PRO A 206 -15.16 18.58 -1.57
C PRO A 206 -16.39 19.33 -1.02
N ASP A 207 -16.54 20.58 -1.46
CA ASP A 207 -17.69 21.43 -1.15
C ASP A 207 -17.83 21.83 0.32
N GLY A 208 -16.72 21.77 1.08
CA GLY A 208 -16.71 22.10 2.51
C GLY A 208 -17.39 21.06 3.40
N VAL A 209 -17.85 19.93 2.83
CA VAL A 209 -18.51 18.87 3.58
C VAL A 209 -17.46 17.88 4.07
N GLU A 210 -17.39 17.71 5.39
CA GLU A 210 -16.50 16.75 6.03
C GLU A 210 -16.79 15.31 5.55
N ARG A 211 -15.72 14.53 5.39
CA ARG A 211 -15.78 13.13 4.99
C ARG A 211 -15.14 12.28 6.07
N THR A 212 -15.57 11.03 6.15
CA THR A 212 -15.04 10.06 7.10
C THR A 212 -14.24 9.00 6.35
N SER A 213 -13.13 8.56 6.93
CA SER A 213 -12.44 7.34 6.53
C SER A 213 -12.31 6.47 7.78
N ARG A 214 -12.34 5.16 7.59
CA ARG A 214 -12.08 4.19 8.66
C ARG A 214 -10.65 3.70 8.60
N ALA A 215 -9.97 3.62 9.74
CA ALA A 215 -8.65 3.05 9.90
C ALA A 215 -8.74 1.82 10.82
N HIS A 216 -8.31 0.67 10.33
CA HIS A 216 -8.33 -0.58 11.07
C HIS A 216 -7.01 -0.83 11.80
N ARG A 217 -7.08 -1.56 12.92
CA ARG A 217 -5.96 -1.99 13.74
C ARG A 217 -6.12 -3.47 14.07
N PHE A 218 -5.09 -4.27 13.82
CA PHE A 218 -5.04 -5.70 14.16
C PHE A 218 -3.82 -5.99 15.03
N LEU A 219 -4.04 -6.68 16.15
CA LEU A 219 -2.95 -7.23 16.94
C LEU A 219 -2.17 -8.29 16.14
N THR A 220 -0.92 -8.46 16.49
CA THR A 220 0.03 -9.37 15.86
C THR A 220 0.31 -10.59 16.73
N GLY A 221 -0.10 -10.58 18.00
CA GLY A 221 0.25 -11.58 19.00
C GLY A 221 1.71 -11.49 19.44
N ARG A 222 2.37 -10.37 19.11
CA ARG A 222 3.80 -10.11 19.32
C ARG A 222 4.05 -8.75 19.98
N GLU A 223 3.00 -8.12 20.49
CA GLU A 223 3.04 -6.83 21.15
C GLU A 223 3.97 -6.83 22.37
N ALA A 224 4.01 -7.92 23.12
CA ALA A 224 4.96 -8.09 24.24
C ALA A 224 6.44 -8.02 23.78
N GLY A 225 6.73 -8.38 22.54
CA GLY A 225 8.05 -8.23 21.91
C GLY A 225 8.28 -6.86 21.27
N GLY A 226 7.39 -5.88 21.50
CA GLY A 226 7.45 -4.54 20.94
C GLY A 226 7.04 -4.45 19.47
N ILE A 227 6.44 -5.49 18.89
CA ILE A 227 5.86 -5.40 17.55
C ILE A 227 4.57 -4.59 17.65
N LYS A 228 4.49 -3.48 16.92
CA LYS A 228 3.27 -2.69 16.88
C LYS A 228 2.18 -3.43 16.08
N PRO A 229 0.90 -3.22 16.44
CA PRO A 229 -0.24 -3.68 15.66
C PRO A 229 -0.16 -3.26 14.19
N VAL A 230 -0.73 -4.07 13.30
CA VAL A 230 -0.94 -3.69 11.91
C VAL A 230 -2.03 -2.63 11.87
N PHE A 231 -1.74 -1.44 11.35
CA PHE A 231 -2.66 -0.30 11.38
C PHE A 231 -2.77 0.44 10.04
N GLY A 232 -3.86 1.16 9.85
CA GLY A 232 -4.00 2.20 8.83
C GLY A 232 -3.92 1.65 7.41
N LEU A 233 -3.04 2.24 6.59
CA LEU A 233 -2.90 1.86 5.18
C LEU A 233 -2.46 0.40 5.02
N THR A 234 -1.51 -0.08 5.84
CA THR A 234 -1.07 -1.48 5.82
C THR A 234 -2.26 -2.41 6.08
N ALA A 235 -3.10 -2.11 7.08
CA ALA A 235 -4.29 -2.88 7.36
C ALA A 235 -5.29 -2.86 6.20
N ALA A 236 -5.54 -1.69 5.59
CA ALA A 236 -6.46 -1.55 4.46
C ALA A 236 -6.03 -2.37 3.23
N ILE A 237 -4.73 -2.39 2.92
CA ILE A 237 -4.15 -3.20 1.83
C ILE A 237 -4.33 -4.69 2.12
N LEU A 238 -4.06 -5.11 3.36
CA LEU A 238 -4.14 -6.53 3.74
C LEU A 238 -5.57 -7.04 3.81
N ILE A 239 -6.53 -6.23 4.29
CA ILE A 239 -7.97 -6.52 4.19
C ILE A 239 -8.32 -6.77 2.72
N ARG A 240 -7.94 -5.85 1.81
CA ARG A 240 -8.26 -5.97 0.39
C ARG A 240 -7.64 -7.21 -0.26
N ALA A 241 -6.36 -7.46 -0.02
CA ALA A 241 -5.67 -8.64 -0.52
C ALA A 241 -6.34 -9.94 -0.02
N ALA A 242 -6.71 -9.98 1.27
CA ALA A 242 -7.39 -11.12 1.88
C ALA A 242 -8.80 -11.32 1.29
N THR A 243 -9.58 -10.26 1.08
CA THR A 243 -10.92 -10.31 0.48
C THR A 243 -10.86 -10.92 -0.93
N ILE A 244 -9.89 -10.48 -1.75
CA ILE A 244 -9.70 -11.01 -3.10
C ILE A 244 -9.28 -12.49 -3.06
N ALA A 245 -8.28 -12.82 -2.23
CA ALA A 245 -7.76 -14.19 -2.14
C ALA A 245 -8.86 -15.16 -1.68
N HIS A 246 -9.54 -14.84 -0.58
CA HIS A 246 -10.51 -15.74 0.02
C HIS A 246 -11.91 -15.64 -0.60
N ALA A 247 -12.18 -14.61 -1.41
CA ALA A 247 -13.52 -14.28 -1.92
C ALA A 247 -14.56 -14.25 -0.80
N ARG A 248 -14.21 -13.54 0.27
CA ARG A 248 -14.99 -13.45 1.51
C ARG A 248 -14.87 -12.03 2.05
N GLU A 249 -16.00 -11.45 2.44
CA GLU A 249 -16.01 -10.17 3.14
C GLU A 249 -15.55 -10.33 4.60
N PRO A 250 -14.95 -9.29 5.21
CA PRO A 250 -14.64 -9.31 6.63
C PRO A 250 -15.89 -9.44 7.51
N ASP A 251 -15.74 -9.96 8.73
CA ASP A 251 -16.82 -10.00 9.74
C ASP A 251 -17.08 -8.65 10.44
N PHE A 252 -16.52 -7.57 9.88
CA PHE A 252 -16.62 -6.20 10.37
C PHE A 252 -16.77 -5.21 9.21
N GLU A 253 -17.26 -4.02 9.53
CA GLU A 253 -17.47 -2.94 8.57
C GLU A 253 -16.15 -2.28 8.14
N VAL A 254 -15.75 -2.48 6.87
CA VAL A 254 -14.50 -1.96 6.29
C VAL A 254 -14.49 -0.45 6.10
N ALA A 255 -15.65 0.13 5.79
CA ALA A 255 -15.80 1.56 5.53
C ALA A 255 -16.68 2.21 6.60
N ALA A 256 -16.42 3.47 6.91
CA ALA A 256 -17.35 4.28 7.69
C ALA A 256 -18.53 4.73 6.81
N PRO A 257 -19.72 4.98 7.36
CA PRO A 257 -20.81 5.60 6.62
C PRO A 257 -20.36 6.90 5.93
N GLY A 258 -20.70 7.04 4.64
CA GLY A 258 -20.30 8.20 3.84
C GLY A 258 -18.84 8.23 3.40
N SER A 259 -18.09 7.13 3.56
CA SER A 259 -16.72 7.03 3.04
C SER A 259 -16.70 7.17 1.53
N GLN A 260 -15.79 8.01 1.03
CA GLN A 260 -15.49 8.09 -0.40
C GLN A 260 -14.68 6.86 -0.85
N THR A 261 -14.77 6.55 -2.15
CA THR A 261 -13.90 5.54 -2.76
C THR A 261 -12.44 5.97 -2.69
N GLY A 262 -11.50 5.01 -2.74
CA GLY A 262 -10.07 5.33 -2.80
C GLY A 262 -9.70 6.23 -3.99
N GLU A 263 -10.31 5.99 -5.15
CA GLU A 263 -10.15 6.81 -6.36
C GLU A 263 -10.62 8.26 -6.12
N ALA A 264 -11.81 8.45 -5.53
CA ALA A 264 -12.33 9.78 -5.21
C ALA A 264 -11.44 10.52 -4.20
N ARG A 265 -10.89 9.80 -3.21
CA ARG A 265 -9.94 10.37 -2.24
C ARG A 265 -8.64 10.82 -2.89
N ILE A 266 -8.08 10.03 -3.80
CA ILE A 266 -6.88 10.41 -4.56
C ILE A 266 -7.18 11.62 -5.44
N ALA A 267 -8.31 11.63 -6.15
CA ALA A 267 -8.73 12.75 -6.99
C ALA A 267 -8.90 14.04 -6.17
N TRP A 268 -9.52 13.94 -5.00
CA TRP A 268 -9.65 15.06 -4.07
C TRP A 268 -8.29 15.58 -3.59
N ALA A 269 -7.37 14.69 -3.22
CA ALA A 269 -6.03 15.10 -2.79
C ALA A 269 -5.25 15.79 -3.90
N ILE A 270 -5.38 15.33 -5.15
CA ILE A 270 -4.79 15.97 -6.33
C ILE A 270 -5.29 17.41 -6.51
N LEU A 271 -6.58 17.68 -6.27
CA LEU A 271 -7.17 19.01 -6.40
C LEU A 271 -6.83 19.93 -5.21
N SER A 272 -6.87 19.38 -4.00
CA SER A 272 -6.84 20.16 -2.75
C SER A 272 -5.43 20.35 -2.16
N ASN A 273 -4.44 19.57 -2.59
CA ASN A 273 -3.10 19.64 -2.02
C ASN A 273 -2.05 20.17 -3.02
N PRO A 274 -1.38 21.32 -2.73
CA PRO A 274 -0.38 21.92 -3.60
C PRO A 274 0.79 21.01 -3.99
N VAL A 275 1.08 19.96 -3.21
CA VAL A 275 2.18 19.03 -3.53
C VAL A 275 1.94 18.29 -4.84
N PHE A 276 0.67 18.05 -5.21
CA PHE A 276 0.33 17.40 -6.47
C PHE A 276 0.43 18.36 -7.64
N SER A 277 -0.12 19.58 -7.54
CA SER A 277 0.00 20.58 -8.61
C SER A 277 1.47 20.92 -8.90
N ALA A 278 2.30 21.06 -7.86
CA ALA A 278 3.74 21.23 -8.02
C ALA A 278 4.40 20.03 -8.75
N ALA A 279 4.00 18.80 -8.42
CA ALA A 279 4.52 17.59 -9.07
C ALA A 279 4.08 17.46 -10.54
N TYR A 280 2.80 17.73 -10.85
CA TYR A 280 2.29 17.74 -12.23
C TYR A 280 3.04 18.75 -13.11
N ASN A 281 3.29 19.96 -12.57
CA ASN A 281 4.04 21.01 -13.26
C ASN A 281 5.51 20.61 -13.47
N ALA A 282 6.18 20.12 -12.42
CA ALA A 282 7.58 19.72 -12.49
C ALA A 282 7.84 18.55 -13.45
N GLU A 283 6.88 17.63 -13.56
CA GLU A 283 6.96 16.45 -14.42
C GLU A 283 6.29 16.68 -15.80
N ALA A 284 5.78 17.88 -16.07
CA ALA A 284 5.08 18.26 -17.30
C ALA A 284 3.96 17.29 -17.72
N ILE A 285 3.23 16.76 -16.73
CA ILE A 285 2.17 15.77 -16.93
C ILE A 285 0.86 16.49 -17.32
N LYS A 286 0.28 16.10 -18.45
CA LYS A 286 -1.04 16.59 -18.88
C LYS A 286 -2.14 15.88 -18.11
N VAL A 287 -3.02 16.65 -17.48
CA VAL A 287 -4.14 16.14 -16.68
C VAL A 287 -5.46 16.60 -17.29
N ASN A 288 -6.41 15.69 -17.42
CA ASN A 288 -7.80 16.07 -17.69
C ASN A 288 -8.48 16.44 -16.37
N TRP A 289 -8.47 17.73 -16.05
CA TRP A 289 -8.98 18.24 -14.78
C TRP A 289 -10.49 18.00 -14.59
N ASP A 290 -11.27 17.90 -15.68
CA ASP A 290 -12.71 17.62 -15.58
C ASP A 290 -12.98 16.20 -15.09
N VAL A 291 -12.14 15.24 -15.51
CA VAL A 291 -12.19 13.86 -14.98
C VAL A 291 -11.84 13.87 -13.50
N VAL A 292 -10.78 14.58 -13.09
CA VAL A 292 -10.36 14.66 -11.69
C VAL A 292 -11.45 15.28 -10.81
N ARG A 293 -12.05 16.41 -11.23
CA ARG A 293 -13.15 17.07 -10.51
C ARG A 293 -14.35 16.14 -10.34
N ARG A 294 -14.77 15.47 -11.43
CA ARG A 294 -15.87 14.51 -11.40
C ARG A 294 -15.61 13.34 -10.45
N LEU A 295 -14.40 12.79 -10.44
CA LEU A 295 -14.02 11.70 -9.55
C LEU A 295 -13.94 12.14 -8.09
N ALA A 296 -13.45 13.35 -7.83
CA ALA A 296 -13.43 13.94 -6.50
C ALA A 296 -14.85 14.22 -5.96
N GLY A 297 -15.84 14.32 -6.86
CA GLY A 297 -17.23 14.68 -6.52
C GLY A 297 -17.45 16.19 -6.40
N VAL A 298 -16.58 17.01 -7.00
CA VAL A 298 -16.66 18.48 -7.05
C VAL A 298 -17.63 18.87 -8.16
N LYS A 299 -18.67 19.64 -7.84
CA LYS A 299 -19.71 20.05 -8.80
C LYS A 299 -19.42 21.38 -9.52
N ASP A 300 -18.76 22.33 -8.85
CA ASP A 300 -18.47 23.68 -9.37
C ASP A 300 -17.01 24.12 -9.05
N GLU A 301 -16.42 25.04 -9.83
CA GLU A 301 -15.03 25.48 -9.59
C GLU A 301 -14.84 26.27 -8.28
N ASP A 302 -15.89 26.99 -7.85
CA ASP A 302 -15.90 27.81 -6.63
C ASP A 302 -15.94 26.99 -5.32
N SER A 303 -16.13 25.67 -5.40
CA SER A 303 -16.21 24.79 -4.23
C SER A 303 -14.86 24.20 -3.80
N LEU A 304 -13.78 24.56 -4.50
CA LEU A 304 -12.42 24.28 -4.05
C LEU A 304 -12.06 25.20 -2.87
N PRO A 305 -11.45 24.68 -1.80
CA PRO A 305 -10.97 25.53 -0.72
C PRO A 305 -10.00 26.55 -1.31
N GLN A 306 -10.24 27.84 -1.03
CA GLN A 306 -9.26 28.88 -1.32
C GLN A 306 -7.99 28.54 -0.55
N LEU A 307 -6.97 28.06 -1.27
CA LEU A 307 -5.66 27.82 -0.69
C LEU A 307 -5.09 29.18 -0.33
N GLU A 308 -5.11 29.54 0.95
CA GLU A 308 -4.43 30.74 1.41
C GLU A 308 -2.97 30.67 0.94
N PRO A 309 -2.45 31.70 0.24
CA PRO A 309 -1.04 31.75 -0.10
C PRO A 309 -0.25 31.65 1.21
N GLN A 310 0.68 30.70 1.28
CA GLN A 310 1.59 30.62 2.42
C GLN A 310 2.24 32.00 2.58
N ARG A 311 2.01 32.65 3.72
CA ARG A 311 2.71 33.88 4.05
C ARG A 311 4.20 33.55 4.07
N ASP A 312 4.93 34.12 3.11
CA ASP A 312 6.38 34.08 3.07
C ASP A 312 6.93 34.62 4.39
N ASN A 313 7.46 33.73 5.23
CA ASN A 313 8.27 34.16 6.35
C ASN A 313 9.62 34.66 5.79
N PRO A 314 10.11 35.82 6.23
CA PRO A 314 11.35 36.39 5.72
C PRO A 314 12.55 35.46 5.97
N PRO A 315 13.61 35.56 5.15
CA PRO A 315 14.70 34.61 5.14
C PRO A 315 15.49 34.69 6.46
N THR A 316 15.40 33.64 7.27
CA THR A 316 16.33 33.43 8.38
C THR A 316 17.57 32.73 7.84
N THR A 317 18.69 33.43 7.97
CA THR A 317 20.03 32.99 7.62
C THR A 317 20.41 31.70 8.37
N GLY A 318 20.94 30.72 7.63
CA GLY A 318 21.86 29.69 8.14
C GLY A 318 21.31 28.57 9.04
N ARG A 319 20.72 27.53 8.44
CA ARG A 319 20.96 26.08 8.70
C ARG A 319 19.86 25.26 8.02
N ARG A 320 20.23 24.29 7.18
CA ARG A 320 19.33 23.40 6.43
C ARG A 320 18.30 22.72 7.35
N ARG A 321 17.09 23.29 7.45
CA ARG A 321 15.93 22.68 8.10
C ARG A 321 15.33 21.64 7.15
N ARG A 322 15.51 20.35 7.46
CA ARG A 322 14.79 19.24 6.80
C ARG A 322 13.39 19.16 7.41
N VAL A 323 12.39 19.46 6.60
CA VAL A 323 10.96 19.48 6.94
C VAL A 323 10.48 18.08 7.29
N LYS A 324 9.72 17.98 8.38
CA LYS A 324 9.25 16.79 9.09
C LYS A 324 7.97 16.24 8.42
N ALA A 325 7.86 14.92 8.31
CA ALA A 325 6.61 14.23 7.95
C ALA A 325 5.91 13.79 9.25
N GLN A 326 4.68 14.28 9.48
CA GLN A 326 3.76 13.81 10.51
C GLN A 326 2.68 12.92 9.85
N LEU A 327 2.24 11.92 10.62
CA LEU A 327 1.16 10.96 10.37
C LEU A 327 -0.22 11.64 10.26
#